data_AF-A0A060RFZ0-F1
#
_entry.id   AF-A0A060RFZ0-F1
#
_cell.length_a   1.000
_cell.length_b   1.000
_cell.length_c   1.000
_cell.angle_alpha   90.00
_cell.angle_beta   90.00
_cell.angle_gamma   90.00
#
_symmetry.space_group_name_H-M   'P 1'
#
loop_
_entity.id
_entity.type
_entity.pdbx_description
1 polymer ?
#
loop_
_entity_poly.entity_id
_entity_poly.type
_entity_poly.pdbx_seq_one_letter_code
_entity_poly.pdbx_strand_id
1 'polypeptide(L)'
;MIVDLKLCNRTVASYLNELKAQGVAEKTLKSRVSAINHVMVGSGVWKSNQKVSLTDLRTKGAVSHEKGARRVYKPLTGKEWREANKEAYRANMELVDLSRAFGLRRSEIFGKAGSSYKGLTFRNLGHVEGSKRLFAEVIGKGGKYRVVPVLEAFKGQMWAKYGEQSRTYPKDYFKKPVEERTRLLKSSLKSKERLFQTNKSNVPLHINRNEYVERMLKERQKHYEKSQGKITPDQKRIGYSRVRFRELENGRLELFKVDYKNGERMVTAVKPFDVIKVATFEGYALAAADVMRAVGHNRLDVLQTYL
;
A
#
# COMPACT_ATOMS: atom_id res chain seq x y z
N MET A 1 46.75 -13.09 1.64
CA MET A 1 46.35 -13.66 0.34
C MET A 1 44.86 -13.34 0.11
N ILE A 2 44.58 -12.15 -0.46
CA ILE A 2 43.20 -11.74 -0.79
C ILE A 2 42.89 -12.40 -2.12
N VAL A 3 42.02 -13.42 -2.10
CA VAL A 3 41.53 -14.04 -3.32
C VAL A 3 40.76 -12.97 -4.09
N ASP A 4 41.33 -12.50 -5.21
CA ASP A 4 40.69 -11.59 -6.16
C ASP A 4 39.57 -12.33 -6.91
N LEU A 5 38.49 -12.66 -6.18
CA LEU A 5 37.24 -13.11 -6.75
C LEU A 5 36.57 -11.89 -7.40
N LYS A 6 36.98 -11.57 -8.63
CA LYS A 6 36.19 -10.70 -9.51
C LYS A 6 34.84 -11.37 -9.78
N LEU A 7 33.89 -11.19 -8.86
CA LEU A 7 32.49 -11.54 -9.03
C LEU A 7 31.99 -10.78 -10.26
N CYS A 8 31.88 -11.50 -11.38
CA CYS A 8 31.47 -10.96 -12.66
C CYS A 8 30.01 -11.37 -12.96
N ASN A 9 29.43 -10.77 -13.99
CA ASN A 9 28.05 -11.07 -14.42
C ASN A 9 27.81 -12.57 -14.63
N ARG A 10 28.85 -13.33 -15.02
CA ARG A 10 28.80 -14.78 -15.22
C ARG A 10 28.58 -15.55 -13.92
N THR A 11 29.27 -15.16 -12.83
CA THR A 11 29.10 -15.77 -11.51
C THR A 11 27.69 -15.54 -10.97
N VAL A 12 27.17 -14.31 -11.13
CA VAL A 12 25.79 -14.00 -10.75
C VAL A 12 24.80 -14.81 -11.58
N ALA A 13 25.01 -14.93 -12.89
CA ALA A 13 24.15 -15.71 -13.76
C ALA A 13 24.12 -17.20 -13.38
N SER A 14 25.28 -17.81 -13.09
CA SER A 14 25.38 -19.21 -12.61
C SER A 14 24.55 -19.40 -11.35
N TYR A 15 24.79 -18.56 -10.34
CA TYR A 15 24.05 -18.61 -9.08
C TYR A 15 22.53 -18.48 -9.26
N LEU A 16 22.08 -17.59 -10.15
CA LEU A 16 20.66 -17.42 -10.42
C LEU A 16 20.04 -18.62 -11.16
N ASN A 17 20.79 -19.26 -12.05
CA ASN A 17 20.34 -20.48 -12.74
C ASN A 17 20.28 -21.67 -11.77
N GLU A 18 21.23 -21.80 -10.85
CA GLU A 18 21.19 -22.81 -9.77
C GLU A 18 19.96 -22.63 -8.88
N LEU A 19 19.71 -21.42 -8.38
CA LEU A 19 18.51 -21.12 -7.60
C LEU A 19 17.23 -21.44 -8.38
N LYS A 20 17.23 -21.14 -9.69
CA LYS A 20 16.10 -21.45 -10.56
C LYS A 20 15.88 -22.96 -10.71
N ALA A 21 16.95 -23.74 -10.89
CA ALA A 21 16.88 -25.20 -10.94
C ALA A 21 16.33 -25.79 -9.63
N GLN A 22 16.59 -25.13 -8.50
CA GLN A 22 15.99 -25.45 -7.19
C GLN A 22 14.52 -24.99 -7.05
N GLY A 23 13.89 -24.49 -8.11
CA GLY A 23 12.50 -24.05 -8.10
C GLY A 23 12.26 -22.69 -7.41
N VAL A 24 13.31 -21.89 -7.19
CA VAL A 24 13.17 -20.58 -6.54
C VAL A 24 12.34 -19.64 -7.40
N ALA A 25 11.30 -19.04 -6.78
CA ALA A 25 10.39 -18.13 -7.45
C ALA A 25 11.12 -16.89 -8.03
N GLU A 26 10.62 -16.39 -9.16
CA GLU A 26 11.16 -15.22 -9.85
C GLU A 26 11.32 -13.99 -8.94
N LYS A 27 10.37 -13.76 -8.03
CA LYS A 27 10.42 -12.64 -7.08
C LYS A 27 11.63 -12.77 -6.14
N THR A 28 11.95 -13.99 -5.72
CA THR A 28 13.11 -14.28 -4.89
C THR A 28 14.40 -14.07 -5.67
N LEU A 29 14.48 -14.49 -6.94
CA LEU A 29 15.63 -14.21 -7.81
C LEU A 29 15.90 -12.70 -7.93
N LYS A 30 14.85 -11.88 -8.15
CA LYS A 30 14.97 -10.41 -8.16
C LYS A 30 15.48 -9.85 -6.82
N SER A 31 15.02 -10.43 -5.71
CA SER A 31 15.50 -10.05 -4.38
C SER A 31 16.97 -10.41 -4.16
N ARG A 32 17.42 -11.56 -4.65
CA ARG A 32 18.83 -11.99 -4.58
C ARG A 32 19.73 -11.07 -5.40
N VAL A 33 19.33 -10.72 -6.63
CA VAL A 33 20.02 -9.70 -7.44
C VAL A 33 20.14 -8.37 -6.70
N SER A 34 19.06 -7.92 -6.07
CA SER A 34 19.06 -6.67 -5.29
C SER A 34 20.01 -6.75 -4.08
N ALA A 35 20.04 -7.88 -3.38
CA ALA A 35 20.94 -8.10 -2.25
C ALA A 35 22.41 -8.13 -2.69
N ILE A 36 22.73 -8.84 -3.78
CA ILE A 36 24.07 -8.87 -4.37
C ILE A 36 24.50 -7.44 -4.73
N ASN A 37 23.68 -6.70 -5.48
CA ASN A 37 23.99 -5.32 -5.82
C ASN A 37 24.23 -4.44 -4.58
N HIS A 38 23.47 -4.65 -3.50
CA HIS A 38 23.62 -3.87 -2.28
C HIS A 38 24.93 -4.16 -1.57
N VAL A 39 25.31 -5.44 -1.43
CA VAL A 39 26.58 -5.85 -0.81
C VAL A 39 27.76 -5.41 -1.67
N MET A 40 27.74 -5.71 -2.97
CA MET A 40 28.88 -5.43 -3.85
C MET A 40 29.16 -3.93 -3.98
N VAL A 41 28.12 -3.10 -4.07
CA VAL A 41 28.28 -1.64 -4.12
C VAL A 41 28.58 -1.06 -2.73
N GLY A 42 27.92 -1.56 -1.69
CA GLY A 42 28.13 -1.10 -0.31
C GLY A 42 29.54 -1.40 0.20
N SER A 43 30.13 -2.51 -0.22
CA SER A 43 31.51 -2.89 0.10
C SER A 43 32.56 -2.30 -0.85
N GLY A 44 32.17 -1.44 -1.80
CA GLY A 44 33.09 -0.79 -2.74
C GLY A 44 33.66 -1.69 -3.84
N VAL A 45 33.26 -2.96 -3.91
CA VAL A 45 33.73 -3.92 -4.92
C VAL A 45 33.20 -3.56 -6.32
N TRP A 46 31.97 -3.04 -6.39
CA TRP A 46 31.36 -2.54 -7.62
C TRP A 46 31.03 -1.05 -7.53
N LYS A 47 31.21 -0.33 -8.64
CA LYS A 47 30.65 1.01 -8.87
C LYS A 47 29.16 0.90 -9.17
N SER A 48 28.41 1.99 -8.97
CA SER A 48 26.95 1.98 -9.18
C SER A 48 26.52 1.65 -10.62
N ASN A 49 27.36 1.91 -11.62
CA ASN A 49 27.12 1.57 -13.03
C ASN A 49 27.45 0.09 -13.36
N GLN A 50 28.06 -0.66 -12.44
CA GLN A 50 28.36 -2.09 -12.59
C GLN A 50 27.26 -2.99 -12.00
N LYS A 51 26.16 -2.40 -11.51
CA LYS A 51 25.01 -3.16 -11.00
C LYS A 51 24.45 -4.07 -12.09
N VAL A 52 24.07 -5.28 -11.69
CA VAL A 52 23.44 -6.24 -12.57
C VAL A 52 21.92 -6.20 -12.41
N SER A 53 21.19 -6.44 -13.50
CA SER A 53 19.74 -6.61 -13.44
C SER A 53 19.35 -7.98 -13.98
N LEU A 54 18.34 -8.61 -13.37
CA LEU A 54 17.82 -9.89 -13.85
C LEU A 54 17.28 -9.77 -15.29
N THR A 55 16.75 -8.61 -15.66
CA THR A 55 16.26 -8.34 -17.00
C THR A 55 17.41 -8.36 -18.00
N ASP A 56 18.51 -7.64 -17.74
CA ASP A 56 19.64 -7.57 -18.68
C ASP A 56 20.32 -8.94 -18.82
N LEU A 57 20.45 -9.69 -17.72
CA LEU A 57 21.00 -11.05 -17.76
C LEU A 57 20.15 -11.99 -18.62
N ARG A 58 18.83 -11.81 -18.63
CA ARG A 58 17.90 -12.58 -19.48
C ARG A 58 17.96 -12.14 -20.93
N THR A 59 17.92 -10.83 -21.19
CA THR A 59 18.06 -10.27 -22.55
C THR A 59 19.37 -10.71 -23.21
N LYS A 60 20.44 -10.90 -22.42
CA LYS A 60 21.73 -11.41 -22.87
C LYS A 60 21.82 -12.95 -22.92
N GLY A 61 20.74 -13.67 -22.65
CA GLY A 61 20.69 -15.13 -22.65
C GLY A 61 21.44 -15.82 -21.49
N ALA A 62 22.01 -15.07 -20.54
CA ALA A 62 22.79 -15.63 -19.44
C ALA A 62 21.92 -16.31 -18.37
N VAL A 63 20.64 -15.94 -18.26
CA VAL A 63 19.65 -16.56 -17.37
C VAL A 63 18.40 -16.88 -18.18
N SER A 64 17.89 -18.12 -18.07
CA SER A 64 16.72 -18.55 -18.84
C SER A 64 15.44 -17.75 -18.50
N HIS A 65 14.62 -17.48 -19.53
CA HIS A 65 13.34 -16.76 -19.43
C HIS A 65 12.19 -17.58 -18.83
N GLU A 66 12.32 -18.91 -18.76
CA GLU A 66 11.23 -19.77 -18.26
C GLU A 66 10.82 -19.33 -16.85
N LYS A 67 9.55 -19.01 -16.68
CA LYS A 67 9.02 -18.63 -15.37
C LYS A 67 8.89 -19.91 -14.56
N GLY A 68 9.60 -20.01 -13.44
CA GLY A 68 9.41 -21.12 -12.50
C GLY A 68 7.93 -21.27 -12.11
N ALA A 69 7.54 -22.48 -11.71
CA ALA A 69 6.16 -22.85 -11.43
C ALA A 69 5.43 -21.78 -10.61
N ARG A 70 4.38 -21.19 -11.20
CA ARG A 70 3.51 -20.23 -10.50
C ARG A 70 2.39 -21.01 -9.83
N ARG A 71 2.49 -21.24 -8.52
CA ARG A 71 1.28 -21.50 -7.72
C ARG A 71 0.50 -20.20 -7.60
N VAL A 72 -0.41 -19.96 -8.54
CA VAL A 72 -1.43 -18.92 -8.39
C VAL A 72 -2.51 -19.53 -7.49
N TYR A 73 -2.28 -19.52 -6.17
CA TYR A 73 -3.38 -19.73 -5.24
C TYR A 73 -4.37 -18.58 -5.46
N LYS A 74 -5.63 -18.87 -5.84
CA LYS A 74 -6.67 -17.85 -5.81
C LYS A 74 -6.79 -17.41 -4.35
N PRO A 75 -6.37 -16.19 -3.99
CA PRO A 75 -6.42 -15.78 -2.59
C PRO A 75 -7.90 -15.72 -2.21
N LEU A 76 -8.28 -16.46 -1.16
CA LEU A 76 -9.61 -16.35 -0.56
C LEU A 76 -9.92 -14.87 -0.30
N THR A 77 -11.15 -14.47 -0.60
CA THR A 77 -11.69 -13.18 -0.13
C THR A 77 -11.69 -13.15 1.40
N GLY A 78 -11.74 -11.96 1.99
CA GLY A 78 -11.84 -11.81 3.44
C GLY A 78 -13.03 -12.56 4.04
N LYS A 79 -14.16 -12.60 3.32
CA LYS A 79 -15.35 -13.33 3.75
C LYS A 79 -15.11 -14.84 3.74
N GLU A 80 -14.65 -15.39 2.61
CA GLU A 80 -14.37 -16.82 2.47
C GLU A 80 -13.35 -17.30 3.51
N TRP A 81 -12.31 -16.51 3.80
CA TRP A 81 -11.34 -16.87 4.82
C TRP A 81 -11.96 -16.94 6.22
N ARG A 82 -12.82 -15.99 6.60
CA ARG A 82 -13.50 -16.01 7.90
C ARG A 82 -14.47 -17.17 8.03
N GLU A 83 -15.15 -17.52 6.95
CA GLU A 83 -16.09 -18.65 6.91
C GLU A 83 -15.36 -19.99 7.03
N ALA A 84 -14.22 -20.14 6.36
CA ALA A 84 -13.38 -21.33 6.43
C ALA A 84 -12.55 -21.43 7.73
N ASN A 85 -12.28 -20.31 8.40
CA ASN A 85 -11.38 -20.24 9.58
C ASN A 85 -12.07 -19.59 10.79
N LYS A 86 -13.27 -20.05 11.15
CA LYS A 86 -14.12 -19.43 12.20
C LYS A 86 -13.41 -19.28 13.55
N GLU A 87 -12.70 -20.31 13.99
CA GLU A 87 -11.98 -20.28 15.28
C GLU A 87 -10.82 -19.28 15.27
N ALA A 88 -10.00 -19.31 14.21
CA ALA A 88 -8.91 -18.36 14.04
C ALA A 88 -9.43 -16.92 13.92
N TYR A 89 -10.57 -16.71 13.27
CA TYR A 89 -11.27 -15.42 13.24
C TYR A 89 -11.70 -15.00 14.65
N ARG A 90 -12.40 -15.86 15.40
CA ARG A 90 -12.85 -15.54 16.77
C ARG A 90 -11.67 -15.17 17.68
N ALA A 91 -10.59 -15.95 17.64
CA ALA A 91 -9.37 -15.69 18.42
C ALA A 91 -8.64 -14.39 18.02
N ASN A 92 -8.89 -13.85 16.81
CA ASN A 92 -8.23 -12.65 16.29
C ASN A 92 -9.25 -11.57 15.85
N MET A 93 -10.47 -11.62 16.38
CA MET A 93 -11.61 -10.86 15.85
C MET A 93 -11.31 -9.37 15.83
N GLU A 94 -10.75 -8.84 16.91
CA GLU A 94 -10.37 -7.43 17.02
C GLU A 94 -9.36 -6.99 15.96
N LEU A 95 -8.32 -7.78 15.72
CA LEU A 95 -7.31 -7.49 14.71
C LEU A 95 -7.91 -7.55 13.30
N VAL A 96 -8.74 -8.56 13.04
CA VAL A 96 -9.40 -8.75 11.74
C VAL A 96 -10.35 -7.59 11.47
N ASP A 97 -11.22 -7.25 12.41
CA ASP A 97 -12.21 -6.18 12.23
C ASP A 97 -11.56 -4.81 12.13
N LEU A 98 -10.53 -4.53 12.93
CA LEU A 98 -9.75 -3.29 12.77
C LEU A 98 -9.07 -3.23 11.39
N SER A 99 -8.49 -4.33 10.92
CA SER A 99 -7.89 -4.40 9.59
C SER A 99 -8.92 -4.21 8.47
N ARG A 100 -10.16 -4.69 8.65
CA ARG A 100 -11.26 -4.50 7.69
C ARG A 100 -11.82 -3.09 7.74
N ALA A 101 -11.90 -2.49 8.92
CA ALA A 101 -12.44 -1.16 9.13
C ALA A 101 -11.54 -0.04 8.58
N PHE A 102 -10.22 -0.24 8.65
CA PHE A 102 -9.22 0.78 8.29
C PHE A 102 -8.22 0.37 7.19
N GLY A 103 -8.22 -0.87 6.70
CA GLY A 103 -7.33 -1.29 5.60
C GLY A 103 -5.83 -1.09 5.87
N LEU A 104 -5.42 -1.23 7.14
CA LEU A 104 -4.03 -0.99 7.57
C LEU A 104 -3.10 -2.14 7.17
N ARG A 105 -1.83 -1.82 6.93
CA ARG A 105 -0.77 -2.82 6.77
C ARG A 105 -0.48 -3.47 8.12
N ARG A 106 -0.07 -4.74 8.08
CA ARG A 106 0.49 -5.43 9.25
C ARG A 106 1.57 -4.59 9.95
N SER A 107 2.50 -3.99 9.20
CA SER A 107 3.54 -3.12 9.77
C SER A 107 3.04 -1.79 10.34
N GLU A 108 1.86 -1.33 9.91
CA GLU A 108 1.24 -0.11 10.47
C GLU A 108 0.51 -0.43 11.79
N ILE A 109 0.01 -1.66 11.94
CA ILE A 109 -0.62 -2.15 13.17
C ILE A 109 0.43 -2.48 14.23
N PHE A 110 1.43 -3.31 13.90
CA PHE A 110 2.40 -3.82 14.88
C PHE A 110 3.68 -2.98 14.99
N GLY A 111 3.89 -2.03 14.07
CA GLY A 111 5.16 -1.32 13.93
C GLY A 111 6.23 -2.15 13.23
N LYS A 112 7.46 -1.65 13.24
CA LYS A 112 8.66 -2.36 12.76
C LYS A 112 9.81 -2.16 13.73
N ALA A 113 10.63 -3.20 13.92
CA ALA A 113 11.89 -3.06 14.66
C ALA A 113 12.77 -1.97 14.02
N GLY A 114 13.45 -1.16 14.84
CA GLY A 114 14.28 -0.04 14.40
C GLY A 114 13.50 1.19 13.87
N SER A 115 12.17 1.14 13.81
CA SER A 115 11.36 2.28 13.37
C SER A 115 11.03 3.24 14.53
N SER A 116 10.96 4.54 14.22
CA SER A 116 10.39 5.53 15.14
C SER A 116 8.89 5.32 15.33
N TYR A 117 8.21 4.80 14.31
CA TYR A 117 6.79 4.43 14.38
C TYR A 117 6.64 3.08 15.07
N LYS A 118 6.00 3.09 16.26
CA LYS A 118 5.93 1.94 17.15
C LYS A 118 4.77 0.98 16.85
N GLY A 119 3.84 1.34 15.98
CA GLY A 119 2.61 0.59 15.73
C GLY A 119 1.39 1.42 16.12
N LEU A 120 0.22 0.82 15.99
CA LEU A 120 -1.06 1.47 16.26
C LEU A 120 -1.32 1.52 17.78
N THR A 121 -1.62 2.70 18.27
CA THR A 121 -2.00 3.05 19.65
C THR A 121 -3.33 3.80 19.61
N PHE A 122 -3.96 4.06 20.77
CA PHE A 122 -5.10 4.97 20.84
C PHE A 122 -4.78 6.38 20.31
N ARG A 123 -3.52 6.83 20.38
CA ARG A 123 -3.07 8.13 19.87
C ARG A 123 -3.04 8.21 18.34
N ASN A 124 -3.07 7.06 17.66
CA ASN A 124 -3.22 7.01 16.21
C ASN A 124 -4.68 7.14 15.78
N LEU A 125 -5.62 6.80 16.65
CA LEU A 125 -7.04 6.90 16.35
C LEU A 125 -7.50 8.30 16.74
N GLY A 126 -8.25 8.94 15.86
CA GLY A 126 -8.81 10.25 16.12
C GLY A 126 -10.15 10.47 15.45
N HIS A 127 -10.82 11.53 15.88
CA HIS A 127 -12.04 12.04 15.28
C HIS A 127 -12.03 13.56 15.31
N VAL A 128 -12.77 14.17 14.39
CA VAL A 128 -13.01 15.61 14.43
C VAL A 128 -14.08 15.91 15.46
N GLU A 129 -13.94 17.01 16.20
CA GLU A 129 -14.93 17.49 17.16
C GLU A 129 -16.36 17.51 16.56
N GLY A 130 -17.32 16.99 17.33
CA GLY A 130 -18.71 16.82 16.89
C GLY A 130 -18.94 15.65 15.92
N SER A 131 -17.90 14.91 15.53
CA SER A 131 -18.00 13.73 14.66
C SER A 131 -17.78 12.44 15.44
N LYS A 132 -18.66 11.46 15.21
CA LYS A 132 -18.46 10.06 15.65
C LYS A 132 -17.79 9.20 14.58
N ARG A 133 -16.99 9.80 13.68
CA ARG A 133 -16.29 9.10 12.60
C ARG A 133 -14.79 9.05 12.87
N LEU A 134 -14.30 7.86 13.21
CA LEU A 134 -12.89 7.63 13.44
C LEU A 134 -12.06 7.66 12.15
N PHE A 135 -10.80 8.06 12.29
CA PHE A 135 -9.73 7.84 11.35
C PHE A 135 -8.48 7.35 12.07
N ALA A 136 -7.61 6.65 11.35
CA ALA A 136 -6.31 6.20 11.80
C ALA A 136 -5.20 7.01 11.12
N GLU A 137 -4.32 7.60 11.91
CA GLU A 137 -3.08 8.25 11.47
C GLU A 137 -1.94 7.25 11.53
N VAL A 138 -1.30 6.98 10.39
CA VAL A 138 -0.25 5.97 10.30
C VAL A 138 0.95 6.46 9.49
N ILE A 139 2.12 5.91 9.81
CA ILE A 139 3.35 6.10 9.03
C ILE A 139 3.59 4.83 8.21
N GLY A 140 3.36 4.96 6.91
CA GLY A 140 3.45 3.87 5.95
C GLY A 140 4.85 3.66 5.38
N LYS A 141 4.90 3.03 4.20
CA LYS A 141 6.14 2.75 3.48
C LYS A 141 6.88 4.06 3.16
N GLY A 142 8.20 4.08 3.40
CA GLY A 142 9.06 5.23 3.16
C GLY A 142 8.87 6.37 4.16
N GLY A 143 8.32 6.09 5.35
CA GLY A 143 8.13 7.12 6.39
C GLY A 143 6.99 8.10 6.12
N LYS A 144 6.16 7.83 5.11
CA LYS A 144 5.08 8.73 4.69
C LYS A 144 3.88 8.62 5.61
N TYR A 145 3.49 9.75 6.19
CA TYR A 145 2.25 9.90 6.92
C TYR A 145 1.04 9.76 6.00
N ARG A 146 -0.04 9.19 6.53
CA ARG A 146 -1.35 9.13 5.87
C ARG A 146 -2.46 8.99 6.90
N VAL A 147 -3.63 9.49 6.53
CA VAL A 147 -4.87 9.35 7.28
C VAL A 147 -5.72 8.30 6.60
N VAL A 148 -6.31 7.39 7.38
CA VAL A 148 -7.15 6.33 6.87
C VAL A 148 -8.52 6.39 7.56
N PRO A 149 -9.59 6.77 6.86
CA PRO A 149 -10.90 6.87 7.46
C PRO A 149 -11.50 5.48 7.74
N VAL A 150 -12.33 5.39 8.78
CA VAL A 150 -13.14 4.19 9.01
C VAL A 150 -14.16 4.02 7.89
N LEU A 151 -14.39 2.77 7.48
CA LEU A 151 -15.55 2.38 6.66
C LEU A 151 -16.86 2.72 7.37
N GLU A 152 -17.86 3.15 6.61
CA GLU A 152 -19.17 3.51 7.16
C GLU A 152 -19.81 2.32 7.90
N ALA A 153 -19.72 1.13 7.31
CA ALA A 153 -20.25 -0.10 7.92
C ALA A 153 -19.62 -0.45 9.28
N PHE A 154 -18.43 0.06 9.58
CA PHE A 154 -17.71 -0.18 10.84
C PHE A 154 -17.73 1.03 11.78
N LYS A 155 -18.36 2.16 11.39
CA LYS A 155 -18.34 3.40 12.17
C LYS A 155 -18.84 3.18 13.60
N GLY A 156 -20.01 2.55 13.77
CA GLY A 156 -20.60 2.30 15.09
C GLY A 156 -19.75 1.34 15.94
N GLN A 157 -19.33 0.22 15.37
CA GLN A 157 -18.51 -0.78 16.07
C GLN A 157 -17.17 -0.21 16.52
N MET A 158 -16.46 0.52 15.63
CA MET A 158 -15.16 1.11 15.97
C MET A 158 -15.31 2.28 16.94
N TRP A 159 -16.40 3.06 16.86
CA TRP A 159 -16.68 4.12 17.83
C TRP A 159 -16.93 3.54 19.23
N ALA A 160 -17.80 2.54 19.35
CA ALA A 160 -18.08 1.90 20.63
C ALA A 160 -16.81 1.32 21.29
N LYS A 161 -15.86 0.86 20.47
CA LYS A 161 -14.64 0.23 20.96
C LYS A 161 -13.49 1.20 21.25
N TYR A 162 -13.31 2.21 20.41
CA TYR A 162 -12.12 3.08 20.44
C TYR A 162 -12.45 4.57 20.52
N GLY A 163 -13.72 4.96 20.37
CA GLY A 163 -14.16 6.35 20.23
C GLY A 163 -13.77 7.22 21.41
N GLU A 164 -14.11 6.78 22.63
CA GLU A 164 -13.87 7.54 23.87
C GLU A 164 -12.37 7.74 24.17
N GLN A 165 -11.53 6.78 23.78
CA GLN A 165 -10.08 6.84 24.00
C GLN A 165 -9.31 7.47 22.83
N SER A 166 -10.00 7.73 21.71
CA SER A 166 -9.40 8.35 20.53
C SER A 166 -9.17 9.84 20.73
N ARG A 167 -8.26 10.41 19.94
CA ARG A 167 -7.97 11.85 20.00
C ARG A 167 -9.08 12.67 19.36
N THR A 168 -9.61 13.64 20.09
CA THR A 168 -10.45 14.69 19.52
C THR A 168 -9.57 15.74 18.87
N TYR A 169 -9.88 16.08 17.63
CA TYR A 169 -9.19 17.10 16.84
C TYR A 169 -10.14 18.23 16.45
N PRO A 170 -9.67 19.48 16.39
CA PRO A 170 -10.50 20.60 15.94
C PRO A 170 -10.86 20.46 14.45
N LYS A 171 -11.91 21.16 14.02
CA LYS A 171 -12.43 21.08 12.64
C LYS A 171 -11.42 21.46 11.55
N ASP A 172 -10.44 22.30 11.89
CA ASP A 172 -9.38 22.76 11.02
C ASP A 172 -8.12 21.87 11.04
N TYR A 173 -8.12 20.76 11.79
CA TYR A 173 -6.95 19.88 11.92
C TYR A 173 -6.35 19.45 10.57
N PHE A 174 -7.20 19.12 9.59
CA PHE A 174 -6.73 18.70 8.26
C PHE A 174 -6.24 19.84 7.37
N LYS A 175 -6.42 21.11 7.78
CA LYS A 175 -5.78 22.27 7.13
C LYS A 175 -4.31 22.42 7.53
N LYS A 176 -3.87 21.76 8.61
CA LYS A 176 -2.46 21.77 9.04
C LYS A 176 -1.56 21.00 8.05
N PRO A 177 -0.32 21.48 7.82
CA PRO A 177 0.66 20.78 7.01
C PRO A 177 0.86 19.32 7.45
N VAL A 178 1.16 18.45 6.49
CA VAL A 178 1.39 17.01 6.74
C VAL A 178 2.57 16.81 7.69
N GLU A 179 3.59 17.66 7.60
CA GLU A 179 4.81 17.65 8.41
C GLU A 179 4.48 17.88 9.89
N GLU A 180 3.61 18.87 10.16
CA GLU A 180 3.15 19.17 11.52
C GLU A 180 2.37 18.00 12.10
N ARG A 181 1.39 17.46 11.35
CA ARG A 181 0.61 16.28 11.76
C ARG A 181 1.50 15.06 11.98
N THR A 182 2.52 14.87 11.14
CA THR A 182 3.50 13.79 11.29
C THR A 182 4.31 13.94 12.58
N ARG A 183 4.76 15.15 12.91
CA ARG A 183 5.50 15.44 14.15
C ARG A 183 4.64 15.15 15.37
N LEU A 184 3.40 15.66 15.38
CA LEU A 184 2.42 15.44 16.45
C LEU A 184 2.12 13.96 16.68
N LEU A 185 2.01 13.18 15.60
CA LEU A 185 1.84 11.75 15.71
C LEU A 185 3.08 11.12 16.37
N LYS A 186 4.27 11.31 15.79
CA LYS A 186 5.51 10.67 16.26
C LYS A 186 5.83 10.96 17.72
N SER A 187 5.64 12.21 18.17
CA SER A 187 5.91 12.61 19.56
C SER A 187 4.94 11.98 20.56
N SER A 188 3.74 11.58 20.13
CA SER A 188 2.72 11.01 21.01
C SER A 188 2.80 9.48 21.16
N LEU A 189 3.60 8.79 20.33
CA LEU A 189 3.61 7.33 20.30
C LEU A 189 4.43 6.72 21.44
N LYS A 190 3.74 6.02 22.34
CA LYS A 190 4.38 5.18 23.37
C LYS A 190 4.21 3.71 23.03
N SER A 191 5.30 2.95 23.02
CA SER A 191 5.28 1.51 22.68
C SER A 191 4.45 0.65 23.64
N LYS A 192 4.34 1.08 24.90
CA LYS A 192 3.50 0.42 25.91
C LYS A 192 2.00 0.58 25.63
N GLU A 193 1.60 1.63 24.93
CA GLU A 193 0.19 1.97 24.60
C GLU A 193 -0.28 1.34 23.27
N ARG A 194 0.48 0.39 22.70
CA ARG A 194 0.09 -0.29 21.46
C ARG A 194 -1.17 -1.14 21.68
N LEU A 195 -2.12 -0.99 20.77
CA LEU A 195 -3.34 -1.81 20.73
C LEU A 195 -3.01 -3.28 20.49
N PHE A 196 -1.94 -3.56 19.74
CA PHE A 196 -1.51 -4.93 19.42
C PHE A 196 -0.03 -5.10 19.70
N GLN A 197 0.29 -5.93 20.69
CA GLN A 197 1.67 -6.10 21.18
C GLN A 197 2.49 -7.09 20.35
N THR A 198 1.88 -8.19 19.90
CA THR A 198 2.59 -9.27 19.22
C THR A 198 1.97 -9.64 17.88
N ASN A 199 2.84 -9.78 16.89
CA ASN A 199 2.49 -10.21 15.54
C ASN A 199 2.54 -11.75 15.41
N LYS A 200 1.88 -12.47 16.34
CA LYS A 200 1.96 -13.94 16.41
C LYS A 200 0.99 -14.64 15.46
N SER A 201 -0.08 -13.97 15.02
CA SER A 201 -1.13 -14.60 14.24
C SER A 201 -0.87 -14.56 12.73
N ASN A 202 -1.00 -15.71 12.07
CA ASN A 202 -0.88 -15.88 10.62
C ASN A 202 -2.12 -15.40 9.84
N VAL A 203 -2.94 -14.54 10.42
CA VAL A 203 -4.13 -13.98 9.76
C VAL A 203 -3.74 -13.25 8.47
N PRO A 204 -4.36 -13.52 7.31
CA PRO A 204 -3.99 -12.89 6.06
C PRO A 204 -4.50 -11.44 5.96
N LEU A 205 -3.97 -10.48 6.71
CA LEU A 205 -4.48 -9.09 6.74
C LEU A 205 -4.56 -8.39 5.37
N HIS A 206 -3.80 -8.86 4.38
CA HIS A 206 -3.88 -8.35 3.02
C HIS A 206 -5.24 -8.58 2.36
N ILE A 207 -5.93 -9.71 2.62
CA ILE A 207 -7.27 -9.96 2.05
C ILE A 207 -8.34 -9.06 2.71
N ASN A 208 -8.19 -8.79 4.01
CA ASN A 208 -9.06 -7.85 4.74
C ASN A 208 -8.87 -6.41 4.25
N ARG A 209 -7.63 -6.07 3.88
CA ARG A 209 -7.32 -4.80 3.24
C ARG A 209 -7.92 -4.67 1.85
N ASN A 210 -7.95 -5.75 1.06
CA ASN A 210 -8.62 -5.77 -0.23
C ASN A 210 -10.12 -5.52 -0.05
N GLU A 211 -10.77 -6.19 0.92
CA GLU A 211 -12.17 -5.94 1.29
C GLU A 211 -12.41 -4.47 1.68
N TYR A 212 -11.48 -3.85 2.43
CA TYR A 212 -11.55 -2.43 2.74
C TYR A 212 -11.52 -1.55 1.50
N VAL A 213 -10.60 -1.80 0.57
CA VAL A 213 -10.44 -1.00 -0.66
C VAL A 213 -11.71 -1.08 -1.50
N GLU A 214 -12.23 -2.28 -1.72
CA GLU A 214 -13.45 -2.49 -2.52
C GLU A 214 -14.66 -1.76 -1.93
N ARG A 215 -14.86 -1.86 -0.61
CA ARG A 215 -15.96 -1.16 0.08
C ARG A 215 -15.76 0.35 0.09
N MET A 216 -14.56 0.83 0.36
CA MET A 216 -14.26 2.27 0.40
C MET A 216 -14.41 2.90 -0.99
N LEU A 217 -14.09 2.19 -2.08
CA LEU A 217 -14.36 2.65 -3.44
C LEU A 217 -15.85 2.88 -3.66
N LYS A 218 -16.70 1.93 -3.26
CA LYS A 218 -18.16 2.06 -3.34
C LYS A 218 -18.66 3.25 -2.51
N GLU A 219 -18.14 3.44 -1.29
CA GLU A 219 -18.49 4.60 -0.44
C GLU A 219 -18.08 5.94 -1.07
N ARG A 220 -16.86 6.03 -1.61
CA ARG A 220 -16.33 7.25 -2.22
C ARG A 220 -17.01 7.60 -3.53
N GLN A 221 -17.29 6.59 -4.36
CA GLN A 221 -18.06 6.78 -5.58
C GLN A 221 -19.44 7.33 -5.26
N LYS A 222 -20.19 6.68 -4.36
CA LYS A 222 -21.51 7.17 -3.90
C LYS A 222 -21.45 8.58 -3.32
N HIS A 223 -20.38 8.93 -2.60
CA HIS A 223 -20.21 10.27 -2.07
C HIS A 223 -20.13 11.33 -3.19
N TYR A 224 -19.30 11.09 -4.22
CA TYR A 224 -19.15 12.04 -5.31
C TYR A 224 -20.38 12.09 -6.23
N GLU A 225 -21.06 10.97 -6.43
CA GLU A 225 -22.31 10.90 -7.22
C GLU A 225 -23.41 11.80 -6.66
N LYS A 226 -23.44 12.07 -5.35
CA LYS A 226 -24.38 13.04 -4.76
C LYS A 226 -24.20 14.45 -5.30
N SER A 227 -22.99 14.81 -5.72
CA SER A 227 -22.66 16.16 -6.20
C SER A 227 -22.48 16.23 -7.72
N GLN A 228 -22.07 15.13 -8.36
CA GLN A 228 -21.73 15.08 -9.79
C GLN A 228 -22.75 14.30 -10.64
N GLY A 229 -23.75 13.70 -10.01
CA GLY A 229 -24.66 12.75 -10.67
C GLY A 229 -24.05 11.36 -10.78
N LYS A 230 -24.82 10.39 -11.30
CA LYS A 230 -24.32 9.05 -11.59
C LYS A 230 -23.50 9.06 -12.88
N ILE A 231 -22.64 8.05 -13.05
CA ILE A 231 -21.92 7.87 -14.30
C ILE A 231 -22.89 7.53 -15.42
N THR A 232 -22.73 8.21 -16.55
CA THR A 232 -23.55 8.02 -17.75
C THR A 232 -22.72 7.39 -18.88
N PRO A 233 -23.36 6.79 -19.90
CA PRO A 233 -22.66 6.20 -21.04
C PRO A 233 -21.82 7.19 -21.86
N ASP A 234 -22.23 8.46 -21.93
CA ASP A 234 -21.58 9.54 -22.68
C ASP A 234 -20.34 10.13 -21.99
N GLN A 235 -20.13 9.85 -20.70
CA GLN A 235 -18.96 10.35 -19.99
C GLN A 235 -17.64 9.78 -20.53
N LYS A 236 -16.64 10.66 -20.62
CA LYS A 236 -15.30 10.33 -21.09
C LYS A 236 -14.65 9.27 -20.18
N ARG A 237 -14.27 8.14 -20.79
CA ARG A 237 -13.48 7.10 -20.15
C ARG A 237 -12.01 7.27 -20.49
N ILE A 238 -11.15 7.24 -19.48
CA ILE A 238 -9.70 7.33 -19.64
C ILE A 238 -9.02 6.05 -19.17
N GLY A 239 -7.90 5.71 -19.79
CA GLY A 239 -7.05 4.62 -19.32
C GLY A 239 -6.43 4.96 -17.96
N TYR A 240 -6.60 4.06 -16.98
CA TYR A 240 -6.06 4.21 -15.62
C TYR A 240 -4.55 3.98 -15.52
N SER A 241 -3.96 3.35 -16.54
CA SER A 241 -2.54 3.03 -16.57
C SER A 241 -1.70 4.28 -16.41
N ARG A 242 -0.75 4.25 -15.46
CA ARG A 242 0.15 5.35 -15.14
C ARG A 242 -0.53 6.65 -14.69
N VAL A 243 -1.82 6.62 -14.37
CA VAL A 243 -2.48 7.74 -13.68
C VAL A 243 -1.93 7.79 -12.25
N ARG A 244 -1.47 8.97 -11.87
CA ARG A 244 -0.90 9.32 -10.57
C ARG A 244 -1.67 10.48 -9.98
N PHE A 245 -1.42 10.73 -8.71
CA PHE A 245 -1.89 11.94 -8.05
C PHE A 245 -0.88 12.44 -7.03
N ARG A 246 -0.99 13.73 -6.72
CA ARG A 246 -0.31 14.37 -5.60
C ARG A 246 -1.30 15.23 -4.82
N GLU A 247 -1.03 15.40 -3.54
CA GLU A 247 -1.79 16.29 -2.68
C GLU A 247 -1.20 17.69 -2.80
N LEU A 248 -2.07 18.68 -3.00
CA LEU A 248 -1.73 20.10 -3.01
C LEU A 248 -1.77 20.66 -1.58
N GLU A 249 -1.22 21.85 -1.37
CA GLU A 249 -1.18 22.51 -0.05
C GLU A 249 -2.58 22.68 0.58
N ASN A 250 -3.60 22.89 -0.25
CA ASN A 250 -5.00 22.99 0.18
C ASN A 250 -5.69 21.63 0.43
N GLY A 251 -4.95 20.52 0.42
CA GLY A 251 -5.45 19.16 0.64
C GLY A 251 -6.21 18.54 -0.55
N ARG A 252 -6.36 19.27 -1.67
CA ARG A 252 -6.96 18.74 -2.90
C ARG A 252 -5.99 17.79 -3.60
N LEU A 253 -6.55 16.82 -4.31
CA LEU A 253 -5.76 15.93 -5.17
C LEU A 253 -5.69 16.49 -6.57
N GLU A 254 -4.47 16.64 -7.07
CA GLU A 254 -4.20 16.85 -8.49
C GLU A 254 -3.90 15.49 -9.13
N LEU A 255 -4.63 15.14 -10.18
CA LEU A 255 -4.47 13.90 -10.93
C LEU A 255 -3.78 14.17 -12.26
N PHE A 256 -2.85 13.30 -12.62
CA PHE A 256 -2.10 13.41 -13.86
C PHE A 256 -1.65 12.05 -14.36
N LYS A 257 -1.55 11.91 -15.69
CA LYS A 257 -1.00 10.73 -16.34
C LYS A 257 0.44 11.00 -16.74
N VAL A 258 1.32 10.03 -16.46
CA VAL A 258 2.73 10.09 -16.87
C VAL A 258 2.96 9.08 -17.99
N ASP A 259 3.30 9.58 -19.18
CA ASP A 259 3.66 8.76 -20.34
C ASP A 259 5.09 9.09 -20.79
N TYR A 260 5.64 8.23 -21.66
CA TYR A 260 6.96 8.42 -22.25
C TYR A 260 6.83 8.32 -23.76
N LYS A 261 7.25 9.35 -24.49
CA LYS A 261 7.27 9.38 -25.96
C LYS A 261 8.69 9.75 -26.37
N ASN A 262 9.33 8.91 -27.19
CA ASN A 262 10.72 9.09 -27.62
C ASN A 262 11.72 9.29 -26.45
N GLY A 263 11.49 8.62 -25.32
CA GLY A 263 12.32 8.76 -24.12
C GLY A 263 12.00 9.98 -23.25
N GLU A 264 11.21 10.93 -23.74
CA GLU A 264 10.81 12.12 -23.00
C GLU A 264 9.57 11.87 -22.14
N ARG A 265 9.58 12.43 -20.93
CA ARG A 265 8.49 12.30 -19.97
C ARG A 265 7.39 13.31 -20.27
N MET A 266 6.22 12.80 -20.67
CA MET A 266 5.02 13.59 -20.89
C MET A 266 4.09 13.52 -19.67
N VAL A 267 3.52 14.66 -19.28
CA VAL A 267 2.56 14.75 -18.18
C VAL A 267 1.27 15.38 -18.70
N THR A 268 0.16 14.66 -18.59
CA THR A 268 -1.16 15.13 -19.01
C THR A 268 -2.08 15.23 -17.79
N ALA A 269 -2.77 16.35 -17.63
CA ALA A 269 -3.76 16.52 -16.57
C ALA A 269 -4.91 15.52 -16.74
N VAL A 270 -5.37 14.96 -15.62
CA VAL A 270 -6.56 14.09 -15.56
C VAL A 270 -7.62 14.83 -14.77
N LYS A 271 -8.85 14.92 -15.30
CA LYS A 271 -9.92 15.61 -14.57
C LYS A 271 -10.37 14.72 -13.41
N PRO A 272 -10.65 15.29 -12.22
CA PRO A 272 -11.09 14.51 -11.06
C PRO A 272 -12.29 13.59 -11.33
N PHE A 273 -13.20 14.02 -12.20
CA PHE A 273 -14.43 13.29 -12.54
C PHE A 273 -14.39 12.60 -13.91
N ASP A 274 -13.21 12.47 -14.53
CA ASP A 274 -13.06 11.51 -15.64
C ASP A 274 -13.35 10.09 -15.11
N VAL A 275 -13.99 9.27 -15.95
CA VAL A 275 -14.33 7.88 -15.58
C VAL A 275 -13.14 6.97 -15.87
N ILE A 276 -12.79 6.13 -14.90
CA ILE A 276 -11.80 5.08 -15.05
C ILE A 276 -12.44 3.72 -14.82
N LYS A 277 -11.87 2.70 -15.45
CA LYS A 277 -12.21 1.30 -15.19
C LYS A 277 -10.97 0.51 -14.81
N VAL A 278 -10.91 0.01 -13.58
CA VAL A 278 -9.80 -0.81 -13.06
C VAL A 278 -10.36 -2.12 -12.54
N ALA A 279 -10.01 -3.24 -13.18
CA ALA A 279 -10.57 -4.55 -12.86
C ALA A 279 -12.11 -4.48 -12.77
N THR A 280 -12.67 -4.79 -11.60
CA THR A 280 -14.11 -4.81 -11.33
C THR A 280 -14.70 -3.44 -10.96
N PHE A 281 -13.88 -2.39 -10.79
CA PHE A 281 -14.33 -1.04 -10.45
C PHE A 281 -14.44 -0.15 -11.69
N GLU A 282 -15.60 0.48 -11.87
CA GLU A 282 -15.81 1.61 -12.80
C GLU A 282 -16.33 2.80 -11.98
N GLY A 283 -15.65 3.94 -12.06
CA GLY A 283 -15.91 5.07 -11.17
C GLY A 283 -15.09 6.32 -11.51
N TYR A 284 -15.32 7.40 -10.77
CA TYR A 284 -14.55 8.63 -10.93
C TYR A 284 -13.08 8.45 -10.53
N ALA A 285 -12.18 9.07 -11.29
CA ALA A 285 -10.74 9.04 -11.02
C ALA A 285 -10.41 9.55 -9.60
N LEU A 286 -11.13 10.57 -9.12
CA LEU A 286 -10.97 11.13 -7.77
C LEU A 286 -11.38 10.13 -6.69
N ALA A 287 -12.44 9.35 -6.88
CA ALA A 287 -12.85 8.31 -5.94
C ALA A 287 -11.73 7.28 -5.76
N ALA A 288 -11.13 6.81 -6.87
CA ALA A 288 -10.00 5.91 -6.81
C ALA A 288 -8.76 6.55 -6.18
N ALA A 289 -8.45 7.81 -6.51
CA ALA A 289 -7.31 8.54 -5.92
C ALA A 289 -7.44 8.68 -4.40
N ASP A 290 -8.63 8.98 -3.90
CA ASP A 290 -8.93 9.08 -2.47
C ASP A 290 -8.68 7.75 -1.75
N VAL A 291 -9.16 6.64 -2.30
CA VAL A 291 -8.93 5.31 -1.72
C VAL A 291 -7.45 4.95 -1.78
N MET A 292 -6.78 5.20 -2.92
CA MET A 292 -5.36 4.91 -3.07
C MET A 292 -4.50 5.75 -2.10
N ARG A 293 -4.86 7.01 -1.84
CA ARG A 293 -4.24 7.85 -0.80
C ARG A 293 -4.43 7.20 0.56
N ALA A 294 -5.66 6.81 0.88
CA ALA A 294 -6.03 6.13 2.11
C ALA A 294 -5.40 4.73 2.26
N VAL A 295 -4.85 4.12 1.19
CA VAL A 295 -3.99 2.92 1.26
C VAL A 295 -2.50 3.20 1.03
N GLY A 296 -2.09 4.45 0.93
CA GLY A 296 -0.68 4.87 0.89
C GLY A 296 0.00 4.52 -0.44
N HIS A 297 -0.76 4.65 -1.53
CA HIS A 297 -0.29 4.59 -2.91
C HIS A 297 -0.59 5.93 -3.59
N ASN A 298 0.11 6.24 -4.68
CA ASN A 298 -0.06 7.47 -5.45
C ASN A 298 -0.26 7.19 -6.94
N ARG A 299 -0.67 5.96 -7.26
CA ARG A 299 -0.84 5.41 -8.60
C ARG A 299 -2.11 4.59 -8.65
N LEU A 300 -2.92 4.77 -9.69
CA LEU A 300 -4.20 4.09 -9.82
C LEU A 300 -4.07 2.68 -10.37
N ASP A 301 -3.03 2.37 -11.15
CA ASP A 301 -2.79 1.00 -11.65
C ASP A 301 -2.45 -0.01 -10.56
N VAL A 302 -1.99 0.45 -9.40
CA VAL A 302 -1.81 -0.41 -8.21
C VAL A 302 -3.15 -0.92 -7.68
N LEU A 303 -4.27 -0.26 -8.02
CA LEU A 303 -5.60 -0.69 -7.59
C LEU A 303 -5.95 -2.10 -8.09
N GLN A 304 -5.40 -2.51 -9.24
CA GLN A 304 -5.54 -3.87 -9.78
C GLN A 304 -5.03 -4.96 -8.83
N THR A 305 -4.15 -4.63 -7.87
CA THR A 305 -3.67 -5.62 -6.89
C THR A 305 -4.66 -5.88 -5.75
N TYR A 306 -5.72 -5.07 -5.65
CA TYR A 306 -6.74 -5.15 -4.62
C TYR A 306 -8.07 -5.72 -5.11
N LEU A 307 -8.33 -5.66 -6.43
CA LEU A 307 -9.62 -5.94 -7.08
C LEU A 307 -9.61 -7.19 -7.95
#